data_AF-A0AAD7XJS2-F1
#
_entry.id   AF-A0AAD7XJS2-F1
#
_cell.length_a   1.000
_cell.length_b   1.000
_cell.length_c   1.000
_cell.angle_alpha   90.00
_cell.angle_beta   90.00
_cell.angle_gamma   90.00
#
_symmetry.space_group_name_H-M   'P 1'
#
loop_
_entity.id
_entity.type
_entity.pdbx_description
1 polymer ?
#
loop_
_entity_poly.entity_id
_entity_poly.type
_entity_poly.pdbx_seq_one_letter_code
_entity_poly.pdbx_strand_id
1 'polypeptide(L)'
;MATIALQKKMNNQMNELQIKSDVHVRQMIMERKRLDDLDDALKQADDQIKNFRMSTKATAVELLNQHRFTSKPANIRADGADPSKQAEISQKKLISSLEHRLDKLRIRLSQTENHNEQLKTQINQLRRHRMTSDKCREQIEFAIKETQKKVRSVLDKSQEVSESRELIIEQLNELHRAQADDREKFVEQMQSLAEYIDKQNREFEESIAAAAAASTTREDETEFFITRGNLTLEEEKLKAELVCEIETQLQTEKELMEQTENKIKLYKQSFDELRRVSGISDITEIIQQYVKSEEETFSLFNYVQAQNQETDWTLERHARLEEEIKTYEEELSIEETQRAEAMANLQGKWRNAKEATDECSHAAQEAQRTLGRIAKKVQSLFFKIQCEQMMSASARDSGKSRKMSGQKSSGIGRPDNKLALLSGQGVTESNILAYAELIEKRALEIMSDYTRRMNRQENSNMATVLDPSKCLGGVSQSDVVKPPEIDGDDDEAEDDDGRPIALDEMRRRTAEMLAKKQQASKLASKRQTVSRQGMGIRTASKSS
;
A
#
# COMPACT_ATOMS: atom_id res chain seq x y z
N MET A 1 -29.49 20.80 128.46
CA MET A 1 -30.16 20.55 127.15
C MET A 1 -29.44 21.28 126.00
N ALA A 2 -29.47 22.62 125.92
CA ALA A 2 -28.97 23.37 124.75
C ALA A 2 -27.48 23.13 124.38
N THR A 3 -26.60 23.02 125.37
CA THR A 3 -25.15 22.76 125.17
C THR A 3 -24.87 21.43 124.47
N ILE A 4 -25.60 20.36 124.82
CA ILE A 4 -25.44 19.02 124.24
C ILE A 4 -25.86 19.03 122.76
N ALA A 5 -26.91 19.77 122.40
CA ALA A 5 -27.35 19.91 121.02
C ALA A 5 -26.33 20.68 120.16
N LEU A 6 -25.69 21.72 120.71
CA LEU A 6 -24.62 22.47 120.03
C LEU A 6 -23.38 21.58 119.81
N GLN A 7 -22.95 20.84 120.83
CA GLN A 7 -21.84 19.87 120.74
C GLN A 7 -22.11 18.81 119.65
N LYS A 8 -23.35 18.28 119.60
CA LYS A 8 -23.75 17.29 118.59
C LYS A 8 -23.78 17.88 117.17
N LYS A 9 -24.23 19.12 117.00
CA LYS A 9 -24.19 19.82 115.70
C LYS A 9 -22.75 20.05 115.24
N MET A 10 -21.87 20.49 116.13
CA MET A 10 -20.44 20.67 115.86
C MET A 10 -19.76 19.35 115.48
N ASN A 11 -20.02 18.26 116.21
CA ASN A 11 -19.49 16.93 115.86
C ASN A 11 -20.02 16.42 114.51
N ASN A 12 -21.29 16.69 114.18
CA ASN A 12 -21.84 16.33 112.87
C ASN A 12 -21.15 17.11 111.73
N GLN A 13 -20.91 18.41 111.90
CA GLN A 13 -20.18 19.22 110.91
C GLN A 13 -18.71 18.79 110.79
N MET A 14 -18.07 18.44 111.91
CA MET A 14 -16.70 17.89 111.91
C MET A 14 -16.63 16.56 111.14
N ASN A 15 -17.57 15.64 111.39
CA ASN A 15 -17.67 14.38 110.66
C ASN A 15 -17.94 14.61 109.16
N GLU A 16 -18.79 15.57 108.78
CA GLU A 16 -19.08 15.90 107.38
C GLU A 16 -17.84 16.45 106.66
N LEU A 17 -17.07 17.32 107.32
CA LEU A 17 -15.80 17.84 106.81
C LEU A 17 -14.73 16.74 106.71
N GLN A 18 -14.69 15.81 107.67
CA GLN A 18 -13.78 14.66 107.63
C GLN A 18 -14.12 13.72 106.48
N ILE A 19 -15.40 13.40 106.26
CA ILE A 19 -15.86 12.61 105.10
C ILE A 19 -15.51 13.30 103.77
N LYS A 20 -15.70 14.63 103.67
CA LYS A 20 -15.30 15.41 102.49
C LYS A 20 -13.79 15.40 102.28
N SER A 21 -12.99 15.50 103.34
CA SER A 21 -11.53 15.38 103.28
C SER A 21 -11.10 14.00 102.78
N ASP A 22 -11.67 12.92 103.32
CA ASP A 22 -11.40 11.54 102.89
C ASP A 22 -11.77 11.32 101.41
N VAL A 23 -12.89 11.89 100.94
CA VAL A 23 -13.30 11.84 99.53
C VAL A 23 -12.31 12.59 98.63
N HIS A 24 -11.87 13.80 99.00
CA HIS A 24 -10.88 14.54 98.24
C HIS A 24 -9.50 13.86 98.22
N VAL A 25 -9.07 13.25 99.34
CA VAL A 25 -7.83 12.46 99.40
C VAL A 25 -7.93 11.24 98.48
N ARG A 26 -9.07 10.51 98.48
CA ARG A 26 -9.31 9.40 97.54
C ARG A 26 -9.30 9.87 96.09
N GLN A 27 -9.95 10.99 95.78
CA GLN A 27 -9.98 11.55 94.42
C GLN A 27 -8.58 11.96 93.95
N MET A 28 -7.80 12.62 94.81
CA MET A 28 -6.40 12.98 94.54
C MET A 28 -5.53 11.74 94.29
N ILE A 29 -5.72 10.65 95.05
CA ILE A 29 -5.02 9.38 94.83
C ILE A 29 -5.42 8.74 93.50
N MET A 30 -6.71 8.79 93.12
CA MET A 30 -7.18 8.26 91.83
C MET A 30 -6.65 9.05 90.64
N GLU A 31 -6.71 10.39 90.67
CA GLU A 31 -6.15 11.21 89.59
C GLU A 31 -4.62 11.11 89.53
N ARG A 32 -3.92 10.96 90.67
CA ARG A 32 -2.48 10.69 90.65
C ARG A 32 -2.16 9.37 89.94
N LYS A 33 -2.85 8.28 90.28
CA LYS A 33 -2.68 7.00 89.56
C LYS A 33 -2.98 7.13 88.08
N ARG A 34 -4.03 7.85 87.71
CA ARG A 34 -4.39 8.11 86.31
C ARG A 34 -3.30 8.89 85.57
N LEU A 35 -2.64 9.85 86.23
CA LEU A 35 -1.48 10.56 85.65
C LEU A 35 -0.28 9.62 85.50
N ASP A 36 0.02 8.80 86.51
CA ASP A 36 1.09 7.80 86.45
C ASP A 36 0.84 6.80 85.28
N ASP A 37 -0.39 6.30 85.11
CA ASP A 37 -0.82 5.42 84.01
C ASP A 37 -0.69 6.10 82.63
N LEU A 38 -1.01 7.39 82.52
CA LEU A 38 -0.89 8.17 81.28
C LEU A 38 0.58 8.46 80.92
N ASP A 39 1.42 8.78 81.90
CA ASP A 39 2.86 8.97 81.70
C ASP A 39 3.54 7.68 81.23
N ASP A 40 3.13 6.52 81.76
CA ASP A 40 3.64 5.23 81.29
C ASP A 40 3.13 4.85 79.89
N ALA A 41 1.89 5.21 79.54
CA ALA A 41 1.38 5.08 78.17
C ALA A 41 2.15 5.98 77.17
N LEU A 42 2.49 7.22 77.56
CA LEU A 42 3.31 8.13 76.75
C LEU A 42 4.72 7.58 76.53
N LYS A 43 5.39 7.07 77.58
CA LYS A 43 6.72 6.42 77.45
C LYS A 43 6.67 5.23 76.48
N GLN A 44 5.65 4.38 76.58
CA GLN A 44 5.46 3.25 75.66
C GLN A 44 5.26 3.70 74.21
N ALA A 45 4.49 4.78 73.99
CA ALA A 45 4.32 5.34 72.65
C ALA A 45 5.62 5.92 72.08
N ASP A 46 6.40 6.66 72.89
CA ASP A 46 7.70 7.20 72.49
C ASP A 46 8.72 6.10 72.18
N ASP A 47 8.78 5.03 72.98
CA ASP A 47 9.66 3.88 72.71
C ASP A 47 9.22 3.13 71.44
N GLN A 48 7.91 2.98 71.17
CA GLN A 48 7.43 2.46 69.90
C GLN A 48 7.86 3.35 68.72
N ILE A 49 7.65 4.67 68.81
CA ILE A 49 8.06 5.64 67.76
C ILE A 49 9.57 5.57 67.52
N LYS A 50 10.36 5.46 68.58
CA LYS A 50 11.83 5.31 68.53
C LYS A 50 12.23 3.99 67.87
N ASN A 51 11.58 2.88 68.21
CA ASN A 51 11.81 1.58 67.59
C ASN A 51 11.45 1.59 66.09
N PHE A 52 10.30 2.16 65.70
CA PHE A 52 9.95 2.36 64.29
C PHE A 52 10.97 3.24 63.56
N ARG A 53 11.41 4.35 64.14
CA ARG A 53 12.46 5.22 63.56
C ARG A 53 13.79 4.48 63.37
N MET A 54 14.18 3.63 64.31
CA MET A 54 15.41 2.83 64.20
C MET A 54 15.26 1.70 63.16
N SER A 55 14.12 1.02 63.14
CA SER A 55 13.80 -0.01 62.13
C SER A 55 13.84 0.57 60.71
N THR A 56 13.16 1.70 60.47
CA THR A 56 13.14 2.39 59.16
C THR A 56 14.51 2.93 58.75
N LYS A 57 15.37 3.31 59.70
CA LYS A 57 16.78 3.64 59.41
C LYS A 57 17.59 2.40 59.03
N ALA A 58 17.39 1.28 59.71
CA ALA A 58 18.09 0.02 59.41
C ALA A 58 17.73 -0.50 58.00
N THR A 59 16.45 -0.57 57.65
CA THR A 59 16.01 -0.99 56.31
C THR A 59 16.47 -0.05 55.21
N ALA A 60 16.47 1.28 55.45
CA ALA A 60 17.02 2.24 54.49
C ALA A 60 18.53 2.07 54.26
N VAL A 61 19.29 1.72 55.30
CA VAL A 61 20.73 1.41 55.19
C VAL A 61 20.97 0.10 54.45
N GLU A 62 20.13 -0.91 54.69
CA GLU A 62 20.18 -2.19 53.97
C GLU A 62 19.94 -2.00 52.46
N LEU A 63 18.88 -1.27 52.08
CA LEU A 63 18.60 -0.90 50.68
C LEU A 63 19.75 -0.12 50.02
N LEU A 64 20.39 0.81 50.75
CA LEU A 64 21.57 1.54 50.28
C LEU A 64 22.81 0.66 50.06
N ASN A 65 22.92 -0.44 50.79
CA ASN A 65 24.01 -1.40 50.63
C ASN A 65 23.70 -2.45 49.55
N GLN A 66 22.44 -2.86 49.39
CA GLN A 66 22.01 -3.91 48.46
C GLN A 66 22.35 -3.61 46.99
N HIS A 67 22.29 -2.34 46.59
CA HIS A 67 22.57 -1.90 45.21
C HIS A 67 23.94 -1.23 45.03
N ARG A 68 24.86 -1.34 46.01
CA ARG A 68 26.24 -0.80 45.90
C ARG A 68 27.28 -1.69 46.57
N PHE A 69 28.21 -2.22 45.77
CA PHE A 69 29.39 -3.00 46.20
C PHE A 69 30.47 -2.16 46.92
N THR A 70 30.09 -1.43 47.98
CA THR A 70 30.99 -0.55 48.75
C THR A 70 31.23 -1.09 50.14
N SER A 71 32.49 -1.35 50.49
CA SER A 71 32.93 -2.03 51.73
C SER A 71 32.55 -1.35 53.07
N LYS A 72 31.97 -0.15 53.07
CA LYS A 72 31.57 0.58 54.30
C LYS A 72 30.05 0.80 54.32
N PRO A 73 29.33 0.48 55.41
CA PRO A 73 27.89 0.63 55.48
C PRO A 73 27.45 2.09 55.32
N ALA A 74 26.24 2.31 54.79
CA ALA A 74 25.74 3.64 54.46
C ALA A 74 25.73 4.64 55.63
N ASN A 75 25.46 4.19 56.87
CA ASN A 75 25.47 5.05 58.07
C ASN A 75 26.79 5.82 58.30
N ILE A 76 27.94 5.30 57.86
CA ILE A 76 29.26 5.95 58.06
C ILE A 76 29.53 6.99 56.95
N ARG A 77 28.72 7.00 55.89
CA ARG A 77 28.86 7.90 54.72
C ARG A 77 27.82 9.02 54.70
N ALA A 78 26.73 8.87 55.44
CA ALA A 78 25.69 9.88 55.62
C ALA A 78 26.12 10.89 56.70
N ASP A 79 27.15 11.68 56.40
CA ASP A 79 27.68 12.73 57.28
C ASP A 79 26.66 13.89 57.39
N GLY A 80 25.74 13.77 58.34
CA GLY A 80 24.66 14.75 58.61
C GLY A 80 23.42 14.67 57.71
N ALA A 81 23.36 13.75 56.73
CA ALA A 81 22.21 13.57 55.85
C ALA A 81 21.27 12.44 56.31
N ASP A 82 19.94 12.60 56.16
CA ASP A 82 18.98 11.53 56.46
C ASP A 82 19.21 10.31 55.54
N PRO A 83 19.56 9.12 56.09
CA PRO A 83 19.85 7.95 55.26
C PRO A 83 18.65 7.51 54.42
N SER A 84 17.41 7.71 54.91
CA SER A 84 16.19 7.42 54.16
C SER A 84 16.01 8.30 52.92
N LYS A 85 16.29 9.61 53.01
CA LYS A 85 16.25 10.52 51.84
C LYS A 85 17.37 10.18 50.86
N GLN A 86 18.54 9.81 51.36
CA GLN A 86 19.67 9.42 50.52
C GLN A 86 19.42 8.09 49.80
N ALA A 87 18.73 7.14 50.44
CA ALA A 87 18.23 5.91 49.82
C ALA A 87 17.29 6.23 48.65
N GLU A 88 16.26 7.03 48.89
CA GLU A 88 15.28 7.44 47.88
C GLU A 88 15.94 8.14 46.68
N ILE A 89 16.86 9.10 46.92
CA ILE A 89 17.62 9.77 45.85
C ILE A 89 18.48 8.78 45.06
N SER A 90 19.09 7.80 45.73
CA SER A 90 19.89 6.77 45.07
C SER A 90 19.04 5.83 44.22
N GLN A 91 17.84 5.48 44.69
CA GLN A 91 16.88 4.65 43.99
C GLN A 91 16.32 5.37 42.75
N LYS A 92 15.95 6.66 42.87
CA LYS A 92 15.52 7.47 41.72
C LYS A 92 16.61 7.58 40.65
N LYS A 93 17.88 7.73 41.05
CA LYS A 93 19.04 7.71 40.12
C LYS A 93 19.23 6.34 39.47
N LEU A 94 19.04 5.25 40.21
CA LEU A 94 19.10 3.89 39.66
C LEU A 94 17.98 3.64 38.65
N ILE A 95 16.74 3.99 38.99
CA ILE A 95 15.57 3.92 38.10
C ILE A 95 15.85 4.69 36.80
N SER A 96 16.23 5.96 36.88
CA SER A 96 16.57 6.78 35.72
C SER A 96 17.71 6.18 34.87
N SER A 97 18.70 5.54 35.49
CA SER A 97 19.77 4.84 34.75
C SER A 97 19.30 3.55 34.06
N LEU A 98 18.33 2.85 34.64
CA LEU A 98 17.72 1.65 34.08
C LEU A 98 16.74 1.99 32.95
N GLU A 99 15.93 3.04 33.12
CA GLU A 99 15.09 3.64 32.08
C GLU A 99 15.93 4.05 30.87
N HIS A 100 16.99 4.84 31.09
CA HIS A 100 17.89 5.25 30.01
C HIS A 100 18.59 4.06 29.31
N ARG A 101 18.88 2.98 30.04
CA ARG A 101 19.42 1.73 29.46
C ARG A 101 18.35 0.99 28.65
N LEU A 102 17.12 0.95 29.14
CA LEU A 102 15.97 0.32 28.49
C LEU A 102 15.58 1.06 27.21
N ASP A 103 15.57 2.40 27.22
CA ASP A 103 15.33 3.21 26.02
C ASP A 103 16.45 3.05 24.99
N LYS A 104 17.72 2.99 25.42
CA LYS A 104 18.84 2.63 24.52
C LYS A 104 18.68 1.24 23.91
N LEU A 105 18.14 0.27 24.65
CA LEU A 105 17.86 -1.07 24.12
C LEU A 105 16.66 -1.06 23.16
N ARG A 106 15.59 -0.30 23.44
CA ARG A 106 14.45 -0.10 22.53
C ARG A 106 14.87 0.57 21.22
N ILE A 107 15.68 1.62 21.28
CA ILE A 107 16.23 2.28 20.08
C ILE A 107 17.06 1.29 19.26
N ARG A 108 17.93 0.49 19.90
CA ARG A 108 18.70 -0.55 19.21
C ARG A 108 17.82 -1.63 18.59
N LEU A 109 16.78 -2.08 19.30
CA LEU A 109 15.82 -3.06 18.79
C LEU A 109 15.16 -2.53 17.51
N SER A 110 14.58 -1.33 17.56
CA SER A 110 13.96 -0.67 16.40
C SER A 110 14.95 -0.46 15.23
N GLN A 111 16.20 -0.11 15.52
CA GLN A 111 17.26 -0.04 14.49
C GLN A 111 17.55 -1.40 13.85
N THR A 112 17.61 -2.48 14.65
CA THR A 112 17.82 -3.84 14.13
C THR A 112 16.60 -4.39 13.38
N GLU A 113 15.38 -4.03 13.79
CA GLU A 113 14.14 -4.38 13.10
C GLU A 113 14.08 -3.70 11.73
N ASN A 114 14.33 -2.39 11.67
CA ASN A 114 14.40 -1.63 10.41
C ASN A 114 15.50 -2.19 9.49
N HIS A 115 16.69 -2.50 10.01
CA HIS A 115 17.74 -3.15 9.22
C HIS A 115 17.31 -4.54 8.70
N ASN A 116 16.58 -5.33 9.48
CA ASN A 116 16.03 -6.61 9.06
C ASN A 116 14.95 -6.43 7.97
N GLU A 117 14.11 -5.41 8.05
CA GLU A 117 13.16 -5.04 6.98
C GLU A 117 13.88 -4.60 5.69
N GLN A 118 14.98 -3.84 5.80
CA GLN A 118 15.83 -3.50 4.66
C GLN A 118 16.46 -4.76 4.03
N LEU A 119 16.98 -5.69 4.83
CA LEU A 119 17.50 -6.96 4.32
C LEU A 119 16.39 -7.81 3.68
N LYS A 120 15.18 -7.87 4.25
CA LYS A 120 14.03 -8.57 3.67
C LYS A 120 13.62 -7.96 2.32
N THR A 121 13.60 -6.64 2.20
CA THR A 121 13.28 -5.97 0.93
C THR A 121 14.35 -6.20 -0.12
N GLN A 122 15.64 -6.14 0.23
CA GLN A 122 16.75 -6.53 -0.64
C GLN A 122 16.68 -8.00 -1.08
N ILE A 123 16.42 -8.93 -0.16
CA ILE A 123 16.23 -10.36 -0.47
C ILE A 123 15.05 -10.55 -1.44
N ASN A 124 13.94 -9.83 -1.26
CA ASN A 124 12.80 -9.89 -2.17
C ASN A 124 13.09 -9.27 -3.55
N GLN A 125 13.88 -8.19 -3.62
CA GLN A 125 14.38 -7.63 -4.89
C GLN A 125 15.27 -8.64 -5.61
N LEU A 126 16.23 -9.25 -4.92
CA LEU A 126 17.13 -10.28 -5.48
C LEU A 126 16.36 -11.54 -5.92
N ARG A 127 15.32 -11.95 -5.19
CA ARG A 127 14.42 -13.04 -5.60
C ARG A 127 13.66 -12.69 -6.88
N ARG A 128 13.12 -11.47 -7.01
CA ARG A 128 12.46 -11.00 -8.24
C ARG A 128 13.45 -10.98 -9.41
N HIS A 129 14.65 -10.40 -9.21
CA HIS A 129 15.71 -10.39 -10.23
C HIS A 129 16.13 -11.79 -10.67
N ARG A 130 16.22 -12.74 -9.72
CA ARG A 130 16.49 -14.14 -10.05
C ARG A 130 15.36 -14.73 -10.89
N MET A 131 14.09 -14.57 -10.48
CA MET A 131 12.94 -15.08 -11.24
C MET A 131 12.90 -14.52 -12.68
N THR A 132 13.16 -13.23 -12.87
CA THR A 132 13.25 -12.65 -14.22
C THR A 132 14.45 -13.18 -15.00
N SER A 133 15.61 -13.34 -14.35
CA SER A 133 16.81 -13.91 -14.97
C SER A 133 16.61 -15.38 -15.39
N ASP A 134 15.94 -16.19 -14.56
CA ASP A 134 15.61 -17.57 -14.84
C ASP A 134 14.62 -17.67 -16.02
N LYS A 135 13.62 -16.79 -16.10
CA LYS A 135 12.71 -16.69 -17.27
C LYS A 135 13.44 -16.28 -18.56
N CYS A 136 14.35 -15.30 -18.48
CA CYS A 136 15.16 -14.90 -19.64
C CYS A 136 16.11 -16.03 -20.08
N ARG A 137 16.70 -16.77 -19.14
CA ARG A 137 17.52 -17.95 -19.43
C ARG A 137 16.71 -19.03 -20.16
N GLU A 138 15.50 -19.34 -19.70
CA GLU A 138 14.61 -20.31 -20.34
C GLU A 138 14.26 -19.91 -21.79
N GLN A 139 13.97 -18.63 -22.03
CA GLN A 139 13.76 -18.09 -23.39
C GLN A 139 15.00 -18.22 -24.28
N ILE A 140 16.19 -17.93 -23.75
CA ILE A 140 17.46 -18.09 -24.47
C ILE A 140 17.74 -19.57 -24.77
N GLU A 141 17.50 -20.47 -23.81
CA GLU A 141 17.64 -21.92 -24.00
C GLU A 141 16.66 -22.47 -25.06
N PHE A 142 15.43 -21.94 -25.12
CA PHE A 142 14.48 -22.26 -26.19
C PHE A 142 15.00 -21.79 -27.56
N ALA A 143 15.44 -20.54 -27.67
CA ALA A 143 16.00 -19.99 -28.91
C ALA A 143 17.27 -20.74 -29.38
N ILE A 144 18.12 -21.19 -28.45
CA ILE A 144 19.29 -22.04 -28.75
C ILE A 144 18.83 -23.41 -29.28
N LYS A 145 17.81 -24.04 -28.69
CA LYS A 145 17.26 -25.32 -29.20
C LYS A 145 16.63 -25.15 -30.58
N GLU A 146 15.93 -24.06 -30.83
CA GLU A 146 15.31 -23.76 -32.12
C GLU A 146 16.35 -23.49 -33.21
N THR A 147 17.38 -22.69 -32.92
CA THR A 147 18.50 -22.45 -33.84
C THR A 147 19.30 -23.73 -34.11
N GLN A 148 19.54 -24.58 -33.11
CA GLN A 148 20.13 -25.92 -33.31
C GLN A 148 19.27 -26.79 -34.24
N LYS A 149 17.93 -26.76 -34.11
CA LYS A 149 17.02 -27.49 -35.02
C LYS A 149 17.10 -26.95 -36.45
N LYS A 150 17.16 -25.62 -36.62
CA LYS A 150 17.35 -24.96 -37.92
C LYS A 150 18.70 -25.33 -38.56
N VAL A 151 19.79 -25.31 -37.79
CA VAL A 151 21.13 -25.71 -38.25
C VAL A 151 21.15 -27.17 -38.70
N ARG A 152 20.54 -28.09 -37.94
CA ARG A 152 20.39 -29.50 -38.38
C ARG A 152 19.62 -29.60 -39.69
N SER A 153 18.45 -28.97 -39.80
CA SER A 153 17.66 -29.02 -41.04
C SER A 153 18.38 -28.44 -42.25
N VAL A 154 19.28 -27.46 -42.07
CA VAL A 154 20.14 -26.96 -43.17
C VAL A 154 21.27 -27.95 -43.48
N LEU A 155 21.83 -28.61 -42.48
CA LEU A 155 22.87 -29.64 -42.68
C LEU A 155 22.31 -30.89 -43.36
N ASP A 156 21.11 -31.35 -42.97
CA ASP A 156 20.41 -32.48 -43.59
C ASP A 156 20.15 -32.19 -45.09
N LYS A 157 19.62 -31.00 -45.42
CA LYS A 157 19.46 -30.54 -46.82
C LYS A 157 20.79 -30.40 -47.55
N SER A 158 21.85 -29.96 -46.87
CA SER A 158 23.19 -29.87 -47.46
C SER A 158 23.77 -31.26 -47.73
N GLN A 159 23.38 -32.28 -46.97
CA GLN A 159 23.75 -33.67 -47.22
C GLN A 159 23.01 -34.20 -48.45
N GLU A 160 21.68 -34.01 -48.55
CA GLU A 160 20.89 -34.36 -49.75
C GLU A 160 21.48 -33.73 -51.03
N VAL A 161 21.92 -32.47 -50.95
CA VAL A 161 22.58 -31.76 -52.06
C VAL A 161 23.99 -32.30 -52.34
N SER A 162 24.74 -32.78 -51.34
CA SER A 162 26.03 -33.44 -51.56
C SER A 162 25.87 -34.81 -52.22
N GLU A 163 24.93 -35.62 -51.74
CA GLU A 163 24.64 -36.96 -52.28
C GLU A 163 24.18 -36.87 -53.75
N SER A 164 23.25 -35.95 -54.06
CA SER A 164 22.83 -35.71 -55.45
C SER A 164 23.95 -35.14 -56.33
N ARG A 165 24.83 -34.29 -55.79
CA ARG A 165 26.03 -33.81 -56.49
C ARG A 165 27.03 -34.95 -56.76
N GLU A 166 27.22 -35.87 -55.83
CA GLU A 166 28.09 -37.03 -55.98
C GLU A 166 27.57 -37.98 -57.07
N LEU A 167 26.26 -38.23 -57.12
CA LEU A 167 25.63 -38.99 -58.21
C LEU A 167 25.83 -38.33 -59.58
N ILE A 168 25.66 -37.01 -59.68
CA ILE A 168 25.88 -36.26 -60.94
C ILE A 168 27.36 -36.32 -61.36
N ILE A 169 28.30 -36.26 -60.41
CA ILE A 169 29.74 -36.38 -60.69
C ILE A 169 30.08 -37.79 -61.20
N GLU A 170 29.48 -38.85 -60.64
CA GLU A 170 29.72 -40.20 -61.14
C GLU A 170 29.13 -40.40 -62.56
N GLN A 171 27.92 -39.92 -62.82
CA GLN A 171 27.34 -39.92 -64.18
C GLN A 171 28.20 -39.13 -65.18
N LEU A 172 28.77 -38.00 -64.77
CA LEU A 172 29.71 -37.23 -65.60
C LEU A 172 31.00 -38.02 -65.88
N ASN A 173 31.54 -38.72 -64.88
CA ASN A 173 32.71 -39.57 -65.03
C ASN A 173 32.44 -40.77 -65.96
N GLU A 174 31.28 -41.42 -65.84
CA GLU A 174 30.84 -42.49 -66.73
C GLU A 174 30.69 -42.01 -68.17
N LEU A 175 30.06 -40.86 -68.39
CA LEU A 175 29.89 -40.26 -69.72
C LEU A 175 31.24 -39.85 -70.33
N HIS A 176 32.17 -39.30 -69.53
CA HIS A 176 33.53 -39.03 -69.98
C HIS A 176 34.31 -40.30 -70.34
N ARG A 177 34.14 -41.42 -69.61
CA ARG A 177 34.73 -42.71 -69.99
C ARG A 177 34.15 -43.21 -71.32
N ALA A 178 32.83 -43.24 -71.46
CA ALA A 178 32.17 -43.67 -72.71
C ALA A 178 32.61 -42.81 -73.92
N GLN A 179 32.72 -41.48 -73.75
CA GLN A 179 33.26 -40.59 -74.79
C GLN A 179 34.74 -40.83 -75.12
N ALA A 180 35.55 -41.29 -74.16
CA ALA A 180 36.93 -41.67 -74.42
C ALA A 180 36.99 -42.97 -75.24
N ASP A 181 36.28 -44.00 -74.81
CA ASP A 181 36.19 -45.30 -75.48
C ASP A 181 35.66 -45.16 -76.92
N ASP A 182 34.62 -44.33 -77.14
CA ASP A 182 34.06 -44.12 -78.47
C ASP A 182 34.96 -43.28 -79.38
N ARG A 183 35.76 -42.36 -78.82
CA ARG A 183 36.83 -41.68 -79.57
C ARG A 183 37.96 -42.63 -79.94
N GLU A 184 38.34 -43.54 -79.06
CA GLU A 184 39.35 -44.56 -79.34
C GLU A 184 38.89 -45.47 -80.48
N LYS A 185 37.68 -46.05 -80.39
CA LYS A 185 37.05 -46.85 -81.47
C LYS A 185 36.94 -46.08 -82.78
N PHE A 186 36.58 -44.80 -82.74
CA PHE A 186 36.49 -43.97 -83.96
C PHE A 186 37.87 -43.73 -84.58
N VAL A 187 38.91 -43.53 -83.77
CA VAL A 187 40.29 -43.41 -84.25
C VAL A 187 40.78 -44.74 -84.82
N GLU A 188 40.50 -45.89 -84.19
CA GLU A 188 40.80 -47.22 -84.74
C GLU A 188 40.10 -47.44 -86.09
N GLN A 189 38.80 -47.15 -86.17
CA GLN A 189 38.03 -47.28 -87.41
C GLN A 189 38.59 -46.37 -88.51
N MET A 190 38.89 -45.10 -88.18
CA MET A 190 39.46 -44.14 -89.12
C MET A 190 40.87 -44.53 -89.57
N GLN A 191 41.70 -45.11 -88.71
CA GLN A 191 42.99 -45.69 -89.09
C GLN A 191 42.80 -46.89 -90.02
N SER A 192 41.93 -47.84 -89.68
CA SER A 192 41.67 -49.01 -90.53
C SER A 192 41.11 -48.65 -91.91
N LEU A 193 40.28 -47.60 -91.98
CA LEU A 193 39.73 -47.10 -93.23
C LEU A 193 40.77 -46.29 -94.02
N ALA A 194 41.65 -45.54 -93.35
CA ALA A 194 42.79 -44.89 -94.00
C ALA A 194 43.78 -45.93 -94.58
N GLU A 195 44.13 -46.97 -93.83
CA GLU A 195 44.95 -48.09 -94.32
C GLU A 195 44.27 -48.82 -95.50
N TYR A 196 42.95 -49.01 -95.44
CA TYR A 196 42.19 -49.59 -96.54
C TYR A 196 42.18 -48.68 -97.77
N ILE A 197 41.99 -47.37 -97.60
CA ILE A 197 42.03 -46.38 -98.68
C ILE A 197 43.44 -46.26 -99.26
N ASP A 198 44.51 -46.26 -98.45
CA ASP A 198 45.89 -46.25 -98.94
C ASP A 198 46.21 -47.54 -99.71
N LYS A 199 45.74 -48.69 -99.21
CA LYS A 199 45.88 -49.97 -99.92
C LYS A 199 45.09 -49.98 -101.23
N GLN A 200 43.82 -49.53 -101.22
CA GLN A 200 43.00 -49.43 -102.42
C GLN A 200 43.52 -48.38 -103.40
N ASN A 201 44.00 -47.23 -102.94
CA ASN A 201 44.63 -46.22 -103.78
C ASN A 201 45.93 -46.76 -104.39
N ARG A 202 46.72 -47.53 -103.65
CA ARG A 202 47.90 -48.20 -104.23
C ARG A 202 47.51 -49.26 -105.26
N GLU A 203 46.53 -50.13 -104.94
CA GLU A 203 45.97 -51.11 -105.88
C GLU A 203 45.24 -50.44 -107.06
N PHE A 204 44.75 -49.21 -106.90
CA PHE A 204 44.09 -48.39 -107.93
C PHE A 204 45.06 -47.54 -108.74
N GLU A 205 46.21 -47.15 -108.20
CA GLU A 205 47.33 -46.59 -108.97
C GLU A 205 48.01 -47.72 -109.78
N GLU A 206 48.21 -48.89 -109.17
CA GLU A 206 48.66 -50.11 -109.85
C GLU A 206 47.66 -50.56 -110.93
N SER A 207 46.35 -50.52 -110.65
CA SER A 207 45.33 -50.93 -111.62
C SER A 207 44.85 -49.82 -112.56
N ILE A 208 45.05 -48.52 -112.30
CA ILE A 208 45.02 -47.47 -113.32
C ILE A 208 46.25 -47.61 -114.21
N ALA A 209 47.44 -47.91 -113.68
CA ALA A 209 48.58 -48.24 -114.53
C ALA A 209 48.29 -49.46 -115.43
N ALA A 210 47.47 -50.42 -114.97
CA ALA A 210 47.03 -51.58 -115.76
C ALA A 210 45.77 -51.35 -116.64
N ALA A 211 44.87 -50.43 -116.28
CA ALA A 211 43.56 -50.20 -116.93
C ALA A 211 43.52 -48.93 -117.79
N ALA A 212 44.42 -47.97 -117.57
CA ALA A 212 44.85 -47.04 -118.63
C ALA A 212 45.54 -47.81 -119.78
N ALA A 213 46.01 -49.04 -119.53
CA ALA A 213 46.41 -50.00 -120.56
C ALA A 213 45.29 -50.99 -120.99
N ALA A 214 44.11 -50.96 -120.35
CA ALA A 214 42.98 -51.86 -120.62
C ALA A 214 41.61 -51.15 -120.38
N SER A 215 41.19 -50.39 -121.39
CA SER A 215 40.00 -49.54 -121.41
C SER A 215 38.62 -50.27 -121.40
N THR A 216 37.56 -49.56 -120.99
CA THR A 216 36.17 -49.60 -121.57
C THR A 216 35.05 -50.44 -120.87
N THR A 217 34.02 -49.71 -120.35
CA THR A 217 32.54 -50.00 -120.23
C THR A 217 31.85 -50.98 -119.23
N ARG A 218 30.90 -50.40 -118.45
CA ARG A 218 29.43 -50.72 -118.22
C ARG A 218 28.89 -51.89 -117.36
N GLU A 219 28.32 -51.54 -116.19
CA GLU A 219 26.86 -51.39 -115.83
C GLU A 219 25.78 -52.53 -115.85
N ASP A 220 24.93 -52.50 -114.78
CA ASP A 220 23.46 -52.78 -114.64
C ASP A 220 22.85 -54.21 -114.67
N GLU A 221 21.63 -54.54 -114.16
CA GLU A 221 20.79 -54.17 -112.97
C GLU A 221 19.49 -55.06 -112.92
N THR A 222 18.45 -54.79 -112.08
CA THR A 222 17.00 -55.25 -112.13
C THR A 222 16.56 -56.69 -111.69
N GLU A 223 15.30 -57.04 -111.31
CA GLU A 223 14.20 -56.40 -110.49
C GLU A 223 13.04 -57.42 -110.12
N PHE A 224 11.92 -56.91 -109.60
CA PHE A 224 10.71 -57.40 -108.86
C PHE A 224 9.72 -58.45 -109.47
N PHE A 225 8.87 -59.12 -108.64
CA PHE A 225 7.43 -59.41 -108.94
C PHE A 225 6.54 -59.89 -107.74
N ILE A 226 5.20 -59.66 -107.78
CA ILE A 226 4.15 -60.12 -106.81
C ILE A 226 2.86 -60.54 -107.56
N THR A 227 2.04 -61.47 -107.05
CA THR A 227 0.72 -61.87 -107.66
C THR A 227 -0.32 -62.34 -106.59
N ARG A 228 -1.64 -62.25 -106.86
CA ARG A 228 -2.72 -62.49 -105.86
C ARG A 228 -4.06 -63.04 -106.43
N GLY A 229 -4.76 -63.89 -105.64
CA GLY A 229 -6.18 -64.32 -105.76
C GLY A 229 -6.41 -65.74 -105.21
N ASN A 230 -7.61 -66.31 -104.95
CA ASN A 230 -9.03 -65.89 -104.80
C ASN A 230 -9.81 -67.06 -104.10
N LEU A 231 -11.02 -66.88 -103.52
CA LEU A 231 -11.74 -67.98 -102.81
C LEU A 231 -13.29 -68.04 -102.90
N THR A 232 -13.90 -69.07 -102.28
CA THR A 232 -15.14 -69.77 -102.70
C THR A 232 -16.33 -69.83 -101.71
N LEU A 233 -17.47 -70.34 -102.18
CA LEU A 233 -18.86 -70.22 -101.66
C LEU A 233 -19.15 -70.59 -100.18
N GLU A 234 -18.40 -71.45 -99.50
CA GLU A 234 -18.69 -71.74 -98.07
C GLU A 234 -18.25 -70.62 -97.13
N GLU A 235 -17.28 -69.79 -97.56
CA GLU A 235 -16.95 -68.56 -96.82
C GLU A 235 -18.12 -67.57 -96.79
N GLU A 236 -19.09 -67.68 -97.70
CA GLU A 236 -20.17 -66.70 -97.87
C GLU A 236 -21.15 -66.68 -96.69
N LYS A 237 -21.37 -67.81 -96.00
CA LYS A 237 -22.23 -67.87 -94.80
C LYS A 237 -21.54 -67.33 -93.54
N LEU A 238 -20.27 -67.68 -93.33
CA LEU A 238 -19.46 -67.08 -92.27
C LEU A 238 -19.26 -65.58 -92.53
N LYS A 239 -19.10 -65.18 -93.80
CA LYS A 239 -19.14 -63.76 -94.19
C LYS A 239 -20.51 -63.13 -93.95
N ALA A 240 -21.64 -63.81 -94.12
CA ALA A 240 -22.95 -63.22 -93.84
C ALA A 240 -23.16 -62.93 -92.35
N GLU A 241 -22.76 -63.84 -91.46
CA GLU A 241 -22.82 -63.64 -90.01
C GLU A 241 -21.83 -62.55 -89.55
N LEU A 242 -20.59 -62.59 -90.07
CA LEU A 242 -19.59 -61.53 -89.89
C LEU A 242 -20.05 -60.18 -90.48
N VAL A 243 -20.77 -60.16 -91.61
CA VAL A 243 -21.34 -58.95 -92.22
C VAL A 243 -22.45 -58.38 -91.36
N CYS A 244 -23.29 -59.21 -90.73
CA CYS A 244 -24.31 -58.74 -89.81
C CYS A 244 -23.69 -58.15 -88.53
N GLU A 245 -22.63 -58.77 -88.00
CA GLU A 245 -21.86 -58.21 -86.89
C GLU A 245 -21.13 -56.90 -87.30
N ILE A 246 -20.51 -56.87 -88.49
CA ILE A 246 -19.94 -55.65 -89.09
C ILE A 246 -21.01 -54.59 -89.30
N GLU A 247 -22.24 -54.91 -89.71
CA GLU A 247 -23.34 -53.95 -89.85
C GLU A 247 -23.71 -53.34 -88.50
N THR A 248 -23.74 -54.11 -87.41
CA THR A 248 -23.95 -53.55 -86.06
C THR A 248 -22.78 -52.67 -85.60
N GLN A 249 -21.53 -53.09 -85.85
CA GLN A 249 -20.35 -52.28 -85.55
C GLN A 249 -20.35 -50.97 -86.35
N LEU A 250 -20.64 -51.04 -87.65
CA LEU A 250 -20.72 -49.92 -88.58
C LEU A 250 -21.92 -49.00 -88.30
N GLN A 251 -22.99 -49.52 -87.67
CA GLN A 251 -24.07 -48.70 -87.11
C GLN A 251 -23.58 -47.91 -85.89
N THR A 252 -22.89 -48.56 -84.93
CA THR A 252 -22.31 -47.86 -83.77
C THR A 252 -21.20 -46.88 -84.15
N GLU A 253 -20.41 -47.20 -85.18
CA GLU A 253 -19.39 -46.33 -85.75
C GLU A 253 -20.03 -45.13 -86.46
N LYS A 254 -21.14 -45.32 -87.18
CA LYS A 254 -21.93 -44.19 -87.73
C LYS A 254 -22.48 -43.28 -86.64
N GLU A 255 -23.02 -43.81 -85.55
CA GLU A 255 -23.51 -43.00 -84.43
C GLU A 255 -22.37 -42.23 -83.74
N LEU A 256 -21.20 -42.87 -83.57
CA LEU A 256 -20.00 -42.20 -83.06
C LEU A 256 -19.47 -41.14 -84.04
N MET A 257 -19.49 -41.42 -85.34
CA MET A 257 -19.13 -40.48 -86.39
C MET A 257 -20.10 -39.30 -86.45
N GLU A 258 -21.41 -39.52 -86.30
CA GLU A 258 -22.39 -38.43 -86.22
C GLU A 258 -22.20 -37.58 -84.95
N GLN A 259 -21.88 -38.19 -83.81
CA GLN A 259 -21.51 -37.46 -82.60
C GLN A 259 -20.21 -36.65 -82.77
N THR A 260 -19.19 -37.18 -83.44
CA THR A 260 -17.96 -36.41 -83.74
C THR A 260 -18.23 -35.31 -84.77
N GLU A 261 -19.04 -35.56 -85.80
CA GLU A 261 -19.44 -34.57 -86.79
C GLU A 261 -20.26 -33.43 -86.16
N ASN A 262 -21.16 -33.74 -85.23
CA ASN A 262 -21.93 -32.74 -84.48
C ASN A 262 -21.05 -31.93 -83.53
N LYS A 263 -20.04 -32.54 -82.88
CA LYS A 263 -19.00 -31.80 -82.14
C LYS A 263 -18.17 -30.92 -83.07
N ILE A 264 -17.76 -31.41 -84.24
CA ILE A 264 -17.03 -30.64 -85.25
C ILE A 264 -17.87 -29.47 -85.79
N LYS A 265 -19.18 -29.65 -86.00
CA LYS A 265 -20.12 -28.58 -86.37
C LYS A 265 -20.23 -27.53 -85.27
N LEU A 266 -20.35 -27.94 -84.00
CA LEU A 266 -20.39 -27.01 -82.86
C LEU A 266 -19.08 -26.22 -82.74
N TYR A 267 -17.93 -26.90 -82.83
CA TYR A 267 -16.63 -26.24 -82.84
C TYR A 267 -16.52 -25.25 -84.01
N LYS A 268 -16.87 -25.66 -85.25
CA LYS A 268 -16.90 -24.76 -86.42
C LYS A 268 -17.78 -23.53 -86.18
N GLN A 269 -18.98 -23.69 -85.64
CA GLN A 269 -19.87 -22.56 -85.30
C GLN A 269 -19.22 -21.62 -84.27
N SER A 270 -18.63 -22.17 -83.20
CA SER A 270 -17.92 -21.35 -82.21
C SER A 270 -16.66 -20.66 -82.78
N PHE A 271 -15.95 -21.31 -83.72
CA PHE A 271 -14.79 -20.74 -84.42
C PHE A 271 -15.21 -19.65 -85.42
N ASP A 272 -16.31 -19.82 -86.14
CA ASP A 272 -16.86 -18.79 -87.04
C ASP A 272 -17.35 -17.56 -86.24
N GLU A 273 -17.91 -17.77 -85.04
CA GLU A 273 -18.30 -16.68 -84.13
C GLU A 273 -17.07 -15.96 -83.55
N LEU A 274 -16.05 -16.71 -83.08
CA LEU A 274 -14.74 -16.17 -82.68
C LEU A 274 -14.08 -15.37 -83.81
N ARG A 275 -14.08 -15.89 -85.04
CA ARG A 275 -13.56 -15.23 -86.24
C ARG A 275 -14.31 -13.94 -86.55
N ARG A 276 -15.63 -13.91 -86.36
CA ARG A 276 -16.47 -12.72 -86.57
C ARG A 276 -16.22 -11.63 -85.53
N VAL A 277 -15.89 -12.00 -84.28
CA VAL A 277 -15.61 -11.06 -83.18
C VAL A 277 -14.14 -10.60 -83.18
N SER A 278 -13.20 -11.48 -83.52
CA SER A 278 -11.76 -11.21 -83.50
C SER A 278 -11.25 -10.51 -84.78
N GLY A 279 -11.86 -10.79 -85.94
CA GLY A 279 -11.46 -10.21 -87.24
C GLY A 279 -10.17 -10.78 -87.84
N ILE A 280 -9.44 -11.60 -87.09
CA ILE A 280 -8.24 -12.31 -87.52
C ILE A 280 -8.63 -13.47 -88.45
N SER A 281 -7.84 -13.68 -89.52
CA SER A 281 -8.15 -14.68 -90.56
C SER A 281 -7.38 -15.99 -90.44
N ASP A 282 -6.32 -16.04 -89.62
CA ASP A 282 -5.55 -17.25 -89.34
C ASP A 282 -6.05 -17.96 -88.08
N ILE A 283 -6.40 -19.24 -88.23
CA ILE A 283 -6.88 -20.11 -87.14
C ILE A 283 -5.78 -20.29 -86.07
N THR A 284 -4.52 -20.34 -86.51
CA THR A 284 -3.35 -20.54 -85.65
C THR A 284 -3.18 -19.37 -84.67
N GLU A 285 -3.40 -18.14 -85.16
CA GLU A 285 -3.27 -16.91 -84.39
C GLU A 285 -4.43 -16.75 -83.39
N ILE A 286 -5.66 -17.13 -83.77
CA ILE A 286 -6.81 -17.18 -82.85
C ILE A 286 -6.58 -18.18 -81.72
N ILE A 287 -6.10 -19.39 -82.01
CA ILE A 287 -5.78 -20.39 -80.97
C ILE A 287 -4.67 -19.86 -80.05
N GLN A 288 -3.62 -19.25 -80.60
CA GLN A 288 -2.53 -18.72 -79.81
C GLN A 288 -2.96 -17.52 -78.93
N GLN A 289 -3.93 -16.72 -79.37
CA GLN A 289 -4.54 -15.65 -78.58
C GLN A 289 -5.52 -16.19 -77.52
N TYR A 290 -6.25 -17.27 -77.83
CA TYR A 290 -7.11 -17.97 -76.86
C TYR A 290 -6.28 -18.60 -75.74
N VAL A 291 -5.22 -19.35 -76.07
CA VAL A 291 -4.29 -19.93 -75.09
C VAL A 291 -3.67 -18.85 -74.21
N LYS A 292 -3.23 -17.72 -74.77
CA LYS A 292 -2.77 -16.58 -73.96
C LYS A 292 -3.85 -16.07 -73.01
N SER A 293 -5.10 -15.92 -73.47
CA SER A 293 -6.21 -15.49 -72.61
C SER A 293 -6.59 -16.52 -71.53
N GLU A 294 -6.38 -17.81 -71.80
CA GLU A 294 -6.59 -18.92 -70.85
C GLU A 294 -5.46 -18.96 -69.81
N GLU A 295 -4.19 -18.80 -70.23
CA GLU A 295 -3.03 -18.64 -69.35
C GLU A 295 -3.16 -17.40 -68.47
N GLU A 296 -3.61 -16.27 -69.02
CA GLU A 296 -3.89 -15.03 -68.29
C GLU A 296 -5.02 -15.21 -67.28
N THR A 297 -6.14 -15.85 -67.64
CA THR A 297 -7.25 -16.12 -66.71
C THR A 297 -6.90 -17.17 -65.66
N PHE A 298 -6.08 -18.17 -65.97
CA PHE A 298 -5.57 -19.15 -65.01
C PHE A 298 -4.58 -18.51 -64.03
N SER A 299 -3.68 -17.65 -64.52
CA SER A 299 -2.79 -16.84 -63.70
C SER A 299 -3.57 -15.88 -62.79
N LEU A 300 -4.61 -15.22 -63.32
CA LEU A 300 -5.50 -14.36 -62.55
C LEU A 300 -6.30 -15.16 -61.50
N PHE A 301 -6.75 -16.36 -61.81
CA PHE A 301 -7.44 -17.23 -60.86
C PHE A 301 -6.52 -17.64 -59.70
N ASN A 302 -5.28 -18.05 -60.00
CA ASN A 302 -4.28 -18.36 -58.97
C ASN A 302 -3.93 -17.13 -58.13
N TYR A 303 -3.82 -15.95 -58.75
CA TYR A 303 -3.62 -14.68 -58.04
C TYR A 303 -4.80 -14.36 -57.11
N VAL A 304 -6.04 -14.46 -57.59
CA VAL A 304 -7.26 -14.25 -56.78
C VAL A 304 -7.34 -15.27 -55.64
N GLN A 305 -6.95 -16.54 -55.88
CA GLN A 305 -6.92 -17.54 -54.82
C GLN A 305 -5.86 -17.24 -53.75
N ALA A 306 -4.67 -16.78 -54.14
CA ALA A 306 -3.64 -16.32 -53.21
C ALA A 306 -4.08 -15.05 -52.44
N GLN A 307 -4.68 -14.08 -53.13
CA GLN A 307 -5.24 -12.85 -52.54
C GLN A 307 -6.37 -13.14 -51.55
N ASN A 308 -7.23 -14.12 -51.84
CA ASN A 308 -8.28 -14.56 -50.92
C ASN A 308 -7.67 -15.23 -49.68
N GLN A 309 -6.68 -16.11 -49.84
CA GLN A 309 -5.96 -16.68 -48.70
C GLN A 309 -5.28 -15.60 -47.84
N GLU A 310 -4.61 -14.62 -48.46
CA GLU A 310 -4.00 -13.49 -47.74
C GLU A 310 -5.07 -12.64 -47.03
N THR A 311 -6.26 -12.49 -47.62
CA THR A 311 -7.39 -11.81 -47.02
C THR A 311 -7.90 -12.57 -45.79
N ASP A 312 -8.09 -13.89 -45.87
CA ASP A 312 -8.50 -14.74 -44.75
C ASP A 312 -7.47 -14.68 -43.60
N TRP A 313 -6.16 -14.77 -43.92
CA TRP A 313 -5.08 -14.57 -42.95
C TRP A 313 -5.09 -13.18 -42.31
N THR A 314 -5.41 -12.14 -43.09
CA THR A 314 -5.50 -10.76 -42.59
C THR A 314 -6.72 -10.58 -41.69
N LEU A 315 -7.86 -11.18 -42.02
CA LEU A 315 -9.09 -11.15 -41.24
C LEU A 315 -8.93 -11.92 -39.91
N GLU A 316 -8.31 -13.10 -39.91
CA GLU A 316 -8.04 -13.84 -38.67
C GLU A 316 -7.07 -13.06 -37.76
N ARG A 317 -6.05 -12.43 -38.35
CA ARG A 317 -5.15 -11.53 -37.62
C ARG A 317 -5.88 -10.29 -37.09
N HIS A 318 -6.85 -9.73 -37.83
CA HIS A 318 -7.66 -8.61 -37.37
C HIS A 318 -8.52 -9.01 -36.17
N ALA A 319 -9.22 -10.14 -36.25
CA ALA A 319 -10.05 -10.67 -35.16
C ALA A 319 -9.25 -10.93 -33.88
N ARG A 320 -8.02 -11.48 -34.00
CA ARG A 320 -7.11 -11.65 -32.86
C ARG A 320 -6.67 -10.32 -32.25
N LEU A 321 -6.37 -9.32 -33.08
CA LEU A 321 -6.01 -7.97 -32.59
C LEU A 321 -7.20 -7.26 -31.93
N GLU A 322 -8.43 -7.45 -32.43
CA GLU A 322 -9.64 -6.95 -31.78
C GLU A 322 -9.90 -7.62 -30.42
N GLU A 323 -9.67 -8.93 -30.31
CA GLU A 323 -9.76 -9.65 -29.04
C GLU A 323 -8.66 -9.17 -28.04
N GLU A 324 -7.42 -9.02 -28.49
CA GLU A 324 -6.33 -8.44 -27.68
C GLU A 324 -6.67 -7.02 -27.22
N ILE A 325 -7.10 -6.13 -28.12
CA ILE A 325 -7.53 -4.75 -27.78
C ILE A 325 -8.63 -4.79 -26.72
N LYS A 326 -9.64 -5.64 -26.88
CA LYS A 326 -10.73 -5.78 -25.92
C LYS A 326 -10.23 -6.25 -24.55
N THR A 327 -9.29 -7.21 -24.50
CA THR A 327 -8.69 -7.61 -23.21
C THR A 327 -7.91 -6.48 -22.55
N TYR A 328 -7.16 -5.66 -23.33
CA TYR A 328 -6.49 -4.48 -22.78
C TYR A 328 -7.47 -3.38 -22.31
N GLU A 329 -8.61 -3.20 -22.98
CA GLU A 329 -9.67 -2.29 -22.52
C GLU A 329 -10.32 -2.77 -21.20
N GLU A 330 -10.58 -4.07 -21.08
CA GLU A 330 -11.08 -4.70 -19.85
C GLU A 330 -10.07 -4.58 -18.70
N GLU A 331 -8.78 -4.87 -18.94
CA GLU A 331 -7.70 -4.68 -17.97
C GLU A 331 -7.54 -3.20 -17.55
N LEU A 332 -7.55 -2.28 -18.50
CA LEU A 332 -7.45 -0.83 -18.24
C LEU A 332 -8.63 -0.33 -17.39
N SER A 333 -9.85 -0.82 -17.66
CA SER A 333 -11.04 -0.49 -16.86
C SER A 333 -10.93 -1.02 -15.42
N ILE A 334 -10.37 -2.23 -15.24
CA ILE A 334 -10.10 -2.80 -13.92
C ILE A 334 -9.01 -2.00 -13.17
N GLU A 335 -7.93 -1.58 -13.85
CA GLU A 335 -6.92 -0.72 -13.23
C GLU A 335 -7.48 0.67 -12.88
N GLU A 336 -8.29 1.27 -13.75
CA GLU A 336 -8.87 2.60 -13.50
C GLU A 336 -9.88 2.58 -12.33
N THR A 337 -10.72 1.54 -12.23
CA THR A 337 -11.63 1.37 -11.10
C THR A 337 -10.86 1.13 -9.79
N GLN A 338 -9.84 0.26 -9.77
CA GLN A 338 -8.96 0.10 -8.60
C GLN A 338 -8.25 1.40 -8.21
N ARG A 339 -7.79 2.17 -9.19
CA ARG A 339 -7.15 3.48 -8.96
C ARG A 339 -8.14 4.51 -8.41
N ALA A 340 -9.39 4.53 -8.90
CA ALA A 340 -10.44 5.38 -8.39
C ALA A 340 -10.80 5.03 -6.94
N GLU A 341 -10.93 3.74 -6.61
CA GLU A 341 -11.15 3.26 -5.24
C GLU A 341 -9.97 3.61 -4.31
N ALA A 342 -8.73 3.44 -4.77
CA ALA A 342 -7.54 3.82 -4.00
C ALA A 342 -7.50 5.34 -3.73
N MET A 343 -7.82 6.16 -4.74
CA MET A 343 -7.93 7.61 -4.60
C MET A 343 -9.06 8.02 -3.66
N ALA A 344 -10.24 7.39 -3.75
CA ALA A 344 -11.35 7.63 -2.84
C ALA A 344 -11.00 7.26 -1.39
N ASN A 345 -10.33 6.12 -1.17
CA ASN A 345 -9.84 5.71 0.15
C ASN A 345 -8.80 6.68 0.72
N LEU A 346 -7.88 7.18 -0.10
CA LEU A 346 -6.90 8.20 0.31
C LEU A 346 -7.56 9.54 0.62
N GLN A 347 -8.52 9.99 -0.19
CA GLN A 347 -9.32 11.19 0.10
C GLN A 347 -10.15 11.05 1.38
N GLY A 348 -10.71 9.87 1.64
CA GLY A 348 -11.42 9.55 2.89
C GLY A 348 -10.49 9.64 4.10
N LYS A 349 -9.32 8.99 4.05
CA LYS A 349 -8.29 9.09 5.10
C LYS A 349 -7.83 10.52 5.32
N TRP A 350 -7.62 11.29 4.25
CA TRP A 350 -7.23 12.70 4.34
C TRP A 350 -8.34 13.56 4.96
N ARG A 351 -9.60 13.34 4.59
CA ARG A 351 -10.75 14.04 5.18
C ARG A 351 -10.86 13.77 6.68
N ASN A 352 -10.81 12.49 7.08
CA ASN A 352 -10.92 12.10 8.49
C ASN A 352 -9.73 12.63 9.30
N ALA A 353 -8.51 12.58 8.76
CA ALA A 353 -7.33 13.14 9.40
C ALA A 353 -7.41 14.67 9.54
N LYS A 354 -7.97 15.35 8.53
CA LYS A 354 -8.22 16.79 8.59
C LYS A 354 -9.29 17.13 9.63
N GLU A 355 -10.42 16.43 9.64
CA GLU A 355 -11.51 16.62 10.60
C GLU A 355 -11.01 16.44 12.04
N ALA A 356 -10.28 15.36 12.34
CA ALA A 356 -9.65 15.16 13.64
C ALA A 356 -8.59 16.22 14.01
N THR A 357 -7.91 16.80 13.00
CA THR A 357 -6.98 17.93 13.22
C THR A 357 -7.73 19.23 13.52
N ASP A 358 -8.82 19.49 12.80
CA ASP A 358 -9.69 20.66 13.00
C ASP A 358 -10.40 20.58 14.36
N GLU A 359 -10.85 19.40 14.80
CA GLU A 359 -11.38 19.12 16.14
C GLU A 359 -10.33 19.38 17.24
N CYS A 360 -9.13 18.80 17.10
CA CYS A 360 -8.03 19.01 18.05
C CYS A 360 -7.60 20.49 18.12
N SER A 361 -7.59 21.18 16.98
CA SER A 361 -7.34 22.62 16.89
C SER A 361 -8.44 23.44 17.59
N HIS A 362 -9.71 23.08 17.42
CA HIS A 362 -10.82 23.73 18.12
C HIS A 362 -10.74 23.54 19.64
N ALA A 363 -10.50 22.30 20.09
CA ALA A 363 -10.33 21.97 21.50
C ALA A 363 -9.13 22.73 22.12
N ALA A 364 -7.99 22.81 21.42
CA ALA A 364 -6.84 23.59 21.85
C ALA A 364 -7.16 25.10 21.93
N GLN A 365 -7.89 25.64 20.95
CA GLN A 365 -8.32 27.04 20.96
C GLN A 365 -9.30 27.34 22.11
N GLU A 366 -10.19 26.41 22.43
CA GLU A 366 -11.09 26.52 23.58
C GLU A 366 -10.35 26.45 24.93
N ALA A 367 -9.41 25.51 25.08
CA ALA A 367 -8.51 25.46 26.23
C ALA A 367 -7.71 26.78 26.38
N GLN A 368 -7.25 27.37 25.28
CA GLN A 368 -6.56 28.67 25.31
C GLN A 368 -7.51 29.81 25.70
N ARG A 369 -8.78 29.79 25.29
CA ARG A 369 -9.80 30.75 25.75
C ARG A 369 -10.07 30.62 27.24
N THR A 370 -10.19 29.40 27.78
CA THR A 370 -10.43 29.18 29.22
C THR A 370 -9.21 29.59 30.05
N LEU A 371 -7.99 29.25 29.62
CA LEU A 371 -6.74 29.76 30.21
C LEU A 371 -6.67 31.29 30.19
N GLY A 372 -7.09 31.94 29.10
CA GLY A 372 -7.20 33.40 29.02
C GLY A 372 -8.22 34.01 30.00
N ARG A 373 -9.34 33.33 30.27
CA ARG A 373 -10.31 33.72 31.32
C ARG A 373 -9.69 33.55 32.72
N ILE A 374 -8.98 32.46 32.96
CA ILE A 374 -8.28 32.18 34.23
C ILE A 374 -7.19 33.23 34.49
N ALA A 375 -6.35 33.54 33.50
CA ALA A 375 -5.31 34.56 33.59
C ALA A 375 -5.88 35.93 34.03
N LYS A 376 -7.00 36.37 33.44
CA LYS A 376 -7.70 37.60 33.84
C LYS A 376 -8.24 37.55 35.27
N LYS A 377 -8.80 36.41 35.71
CA LYS A 377 -9.27 36.21 37.09
C LYS A 377 -8.10 36.24 38.09
N VAL A 378 -7.02 35.53 37.79
CA VAL A 378 -5.77 35.51 38.58
C VAL A 378 -5.16 36.90 38.67
N GLN A 379 -5.08 37.64 37.56
CA GLN A 379 -4.61 39.03 37.54
C GLN A 379 -5.50 39.96 38.40
N SER A 380 -6.83 39.85 38.29
CA SER A 380 -7.76 40.62 39.12
C SER A 380 -7.58 40.32 40.61
N LEU A 381 -7.40 39.05 40.96
CA LEU A 381 -7.26 38.60 42.35
C LEU A 381 -5.89 38.96 42.95
N PHE A 382 -4.81 38.89 42.16
CA PHE A 382 -3.48 39.40 42.50
C PHE A 382 -3.52 40.87 42.94
N PHE A 383 -4.20 41.72 42.16
CA PHE A 383 -4.38 43.13 42.48
C PHE A 383 -5.34 43.37 43.66
N LYS A 384 -6.48 42.66 43.73
CA LYS A 384 -7.46 42.80 44.83
C LYS A 384 -6.88 42.45 46.20
N ILE A 385 -6.06 41.40 46.27
CA ILE A 385 -5.39 40.94 47.51
C ILE A 385 -4.08 41.74 47.77
N GLN A 386 -3.74 42.68 46.88
CA GLN A 386 -2.59 43.58 46.98
C GLN A 386 -1.27 42.82 47.14
N CYS A 387 -1.07 41.75 46.35
CA CYS A 387 0.14 40.92 46.41
C CYS A 387 1.42 41.73 46.10
N GLU A 388 1.30 42.80 45.32
CA GLU A 388 2.33 43.84 45.11
C GLU A 388 2.93 44.41 46.42
N GLN A 389 2.14 44.47 47.49
CA GLN A 389 2.61 44.96 48.79
C GLN A 389 3.52 43.95 49.50
N MET A 390 3.34 42.64 49.32
CA MET A 390 4.31 41.63 49.76
C MET A 390 5.64 41.77 49.02
N MET A 391 5.58 42.03 47.71
CA MET A 391 6.78 42.20 46.87
C MET A 391 7.59 43.43 47.29
N SER A 392 6.93 44.56 47.56
CA SER A 392 7.59 45.77 48.06
C SER A 392 8.01 45.73 49.53
N ALA A 393 7.31 44.96 50.39
CA ALA A 393 7.72 44.73 51.78
C ALA A 393 9.00 43.88 51.86
N SER A 394 9.08 42.78 51.10
CA SER A 394 10.25 41.88 51.09
C SER A 394 11.53 42.57 50.59
N ALA A 395 11.39 43.55 49.68
CA ALA A 395 12.52 44.33 49.18
C ALA A 395 13.16 45.27 50.23
N ARG A 396 12.47 45.60 51.32
CA ARG A 396 12.95 46.56 52.34
C ARG A 396 13.79 45.91 53.46
N ASP A 397 13.67 44.60 53.67
CA ASP A 397 14.36 43.91 54.77
C ASP A 397 15.81 43.48 54.44
N SER A 398 16.16 43.39 53.15
CA SER A 398 17.52 43.00 52.71
C SER A 398 18.61 44.09 52.92
N GLY A 399 18.27 45.20 53.58
CA GLY A 399 19.04 46.44 53.58
C GLY A 399 20.15 46.60 54.64
N LYS A 400 20.58 45.55 55.35
CA LYS A 400 21.66 45.67 56.38
C LYS A 400 22.38 44.36 56.73
N SER A 401 23.39 43.95 55.94
CA SER A 401 24.48 43.12 56.49
C SER A 401 25.83 43.30 55.80
N ARG A 402 26.88 43.10 56.61
CA ARG A 402 28.31 43.39 56.42
C ARG A 402 28.95 42.94 55.10
N LYS A 403 29.87 43.80 54.60
CA LYS A 403 30.99 43.37 53.75
C LYS A 403 31.87 42.35 54.50
N MET A 404 32.17 41.21 53.87
CA MET A 404 33.44 40.49 54.02
C MET A 404 33.74 39.67 52.75
N SER A 405 34.97 39.17 52.66
CA SER A 405 35.65 38.69 51.45
C SER A 405 35.02 37.47 50.76
N GLY A 406 35.30 37.36 49.45
CA GLY A 406 34.65 36.42 48.55
C GLY A 406 35.22 34.99 48.50
N GLN A 407 34.59 34.18 47.66
CA GLN A 407 35.22 33.12 46.85
C GLN A 407 34.28 32.76 45.69
N LYS A 408 34.83 32.38 44.52
CA LYS A 408 34.04 32.02 43.34
C LYS A 408 33.48 30.60 43.48
N SER A 409 32.17 30.43 43.25
CA SER A 409 31.58 29.16 42.81
C SER A 409 30.33 29.43 41.97
N SER A 410 30.30 28.92 40.75
CA SER A 410 29.11 28.92 39.89
C SER A 410 28.06 27.95 40.45
N GLY A 411 26.90 28.48 40.86
CA GLY A 411 25.79 27.68 41.39
C GLY A 411 24.45 28.30 40.98
N ILE A 412 23.61 27.49 40.35
CA ILE A 412 22.25 27.86 39.90
C ILE A 412 21.34 28.00 41.13
N GLY A 413 20.48 29.03 41.16
CA GLY A 413 19.33 29.10 42.08
C GLY A 413 19.35 30.26 43.08
N ARG A 414 19.09 31.49 42.61
CA ARG A 414 18.43 32.51 43.44
C ARG A 414 16.93 32.50 43.14
N PRO A 415 16.02 32.27 44.11
CA PRO A 415 14.58 32.32 43.87
C PRO A 415 14.11 33.76 43.56
N ASP A 416 14.81 34.77 44.08
CA ASP A 416 14.37 36.17 44.09
C ASP A 416 14.33 36.82 42.70
N ASN A 417 15.20 36.40 41.78
CA ASN A 417 15.18 36.90 40.39
C ASN A 417 13.93 36.46 39.62
N LYS A 418 13.27 35.36 40.02
CA LYS A 418 12.03 34.89 39.38
C LYS A 418 10.86 35.81 39.75
N LEU A 419 10.85 36.33 40.98
CA LEU A 419 9.84 37.27 41.48
C LEU A 419 9.92 38.64 40.79
N ALA A 420 11.14 39.15 40.59
CA ALA A 420 11.37 40.44 39.91
C ALA A 420 11.07 40.42 38.40
N LEU A 421 11.10 39.24 37.76
CA LEU A 421 10.72 39.08 36.36
C LEU A 421 9.19 39.08 36.17
N LEU A 422 8.44 38.62 37.18
CA LEU A 422 6.98 38.60 37.16
C LEU A 422 6.40 40.02 37.21
N SER A 423 6.91 40.92 38.06
CA SER A 423 6.31 42.27 38.26
C SER A 423 6.25 43.18 37.01
N GLY A 424 6.96 42.86 35.92
CA GLY A 424 6.94 43.64 34.68
C GLY A 424 6.07 43.07 33.55
N GLN A 425 5.71 41.77 33.61
CA GLN A 425 4.90 41.12 32.58
C GLN A 425 3.58 40.65 33.19
N GLY A 426 2.45 41.17 32.68
CA GLY A 426 1.12 40.73 33.10
C GLY A 426 0.93 39.21 32.97
N VAL A 427 -0.09 38.67 33.64
CA VAL A 427 -0.30 37.21 33.76
C VAL A 427 -0.44 36.54 32.39
N THR A 428 0.62 35.86 31.95
CA THR A 428 0.69 35.05 30.72
C THR A 428 0.57 33.56 31.03
N GLU A 429 0.21 32.75 30.04
CA GLU A 429 -0.01 31.29 30.15
C GLU A 429 1.11 30.55 30.90
N SER A 430 2.38 30.83 30.56
CA SER A 430 3.57 30.27 31.22
C SER A 430 3.75 30.71 32.69
N ASN A 431 3.14 31.84 33.07
CA ASN A 431 3.34 32.50 34.37
C ASN A 431 2.12 32.41 35.31
N ILE A 432 0.94 31.96 34.84
CA ILE A 432 -0.31 31.86 35.64
C ILE A 432 -0.06 31.14 36.98
N LEU A 433 0.63 30.00 36.95
CA LEU A 433 0.87 29.18 38.14
C LEU A 433 1.77 29.88 39.16
N ALA A 434 2.79 30.62 38.70
CA ALA A 434 3.68 31.38 39.59
C ALA A 434 2.95 32.56 40.26
N TYR A 435 2.01 33.19 39.56
CA TYR A 435 1.12 34.19 40.13
C TYR A 435 0.12 33.58 41.13
N ALA A 436 -0.42 32.39 40.85
CA ALA A 436 -1.31 31.66 41.76
C ALA A 436 -0.60 31.26 43.07
N GLU A 437 0.65 30.79 43.00
CA GLU A 437 1.48 30.47 44.19
C GLU A 437 1.74 31.72 45.06
N LEU A 438 1.94 32.89 44.43
CA LEU A 438 2.17 34.15 45.15
C LEU A 438 0.88 34.70 45.80
N ILE A 439 -0.26 34.52 45.12
CA ILE A 439 -1.60 34.76 45.67
C ILE A 439 -1.86 33.88 46.89
N GLU A 440 -1.56 32.58 46.80
CA GLU A 440 -1.79 31.61 47.88
C GLU A 440 -1.02 32.02 49.15
N LYS A 441 0.27 32.34 49.01
CA LYS A 441 1.10 32.85 50.12
C LYS A 441 0.51 34.11 50.74
N ARG A 442 0.06 35.08 49.93
CA ARG A 442 -0.57 36.31 50.43
C ARG A 442 -1.90 36.05 51.14
N ALA A 443 -2.72 35.14 50.63
CA ALA A 443 -3.98 34.75 51.26
C ALA A 443 -3.73 34.09 52.63
N LEU A 444 -2.74 33.19 52.73
CA LEU A 444 -2.32 32.57 53.98
C LEU A 444 -1.83 33.60 55.00
N GLU A 445 -1.02 34.58 54.58
CA GLU A 445 -0.61 35.70 55.45
C GLU A 445 -1.80 36.47 56.01
N ILE A 446 -2.73 36.92 55.14
CA ILE A 446 -3.91 37.70 55.53
C ILE A 446 -4.80 36.91 56.50
N MET A 447 -5.00 35.62 56.25
CA MET A 447 -5.73 34.75 57.18
C MET A 447 -5.00 34.65 58.53
N SER A 448 -3.67 34.47 58.54
CA SER A 448 -2.89 34.38 59.78
C SER A 448 -2.90 35.69 60.59
N ASP A 449 -2.87 36.85 59.92
CA ASP A 449 -3.00 38.16 60.53
C ASP A 449 -4.41 38.40 61.07
N TYR A 450 -5.44 37.94 60.36
CA TYR A 450 -6.82 37.98 60.83
C TYR A 450 -7.01 37.12 62.09
N THR A 451 -6.53 35.87 62.10
CA THR A 451 -6.54 35.01 63.30
C THR A 451 -5.78 35.65 64.46
N ARG A 452 -4.61 36.26 64.21
CA ARG A 452 -3.85 37.00 65.24
C ARG A 452 -4.60 38.21 65.78
N ARG A 453 -5.41 38.90 64.97
CA ARG A 453 -6.25 40.02 65.39
C ARG A 453 -7.48 39.56 66.16
N MET A 454 -8.14 38.49 65.71
CA MET A 454 -9.27 37.87 66.42
C MET A 454 -8.86 37.41 67.83
N ASN A 455 -7.75 36.66 67.96
CA ASN A 455 -7.27 36.22 69.27
C ASN A 455 -6.86 37.39 70.19
N ARG A 456 -6.42 38.53 69.62
CA ARG A 456 -6.19 39.77 70.40
C ARG A 456 -7.50 40.44 70.80
N GLN A 457 -8.53 40.37 69.98
CA GLN A 457 -9.84 40.95 70.25
C GLN A 457 -10.62 40.13 71.28
N GLU A 458 -10.53 38.79 71.26
CA GLU A 458 -11.04 37.94 72.34
C GLU A 458 -10.34 38.21 73.68
N ASN A 459 -9.00 38.33 73.67
CA ASN A 459 -8.24 38.74 74.86
C ASN A 459 -8.57 40.17 75.33
N SER A 460 -8.99 41.07 74.43
CA SER A 460 -9.46 42.42 74.79
C SER A 460 -10.89 42.39 75.35
N ASN A 461 -11.76 41.52 74.84
CA ASN A 461 -13.15 41.43 75.27
C ASN A 461 -13.30 40.78 76.65
N MET A 462 -12.34 39.96 77.08
CA MET A 462 -12.24 39.46 78.46
C MET A 462 -11.88 40.53 79.51
N ALA A 463 -11.50 41.75 79.10
CA ALA A 463 -11.10 42.83 80.01
C ALA A 463 -12.20 43.89 80.28
N THR A 464 -13.35 43.81 79.61
CA THR A 464 -14.46 44.78 79.76
C THR A 464 -15.81 44.07 79.92
N VAL A 465 -16.00 43.41 81.06
CA VAL A 465 -17.29 42.87 81.50
C VAL A 465 -17.66 43.42 82.87
N LEU A 466 -18.06 44.68 82.92
CA LEU A 466 -18.84 45.30 84.00
C LEU A 466 -19.65 46.48 83.42
N ASP A 467 -20.91 46.25 83.04
CA ASP A 467 -22.11 47.01 83.47
C ASP A 467 -23.35 46.64 82.60
N PRO A 468 -24.48 46.18 83.16
CA PRO A 468 -25.63 45.73 82.37
C PRO A 468 -26.79 46.74 82.37
N SER A 469 -26.82 47.68 81.41
CA SER A 469 -28.06 48.39 81.00
C SER A 469 -27.89 49.27 79.76
N LYS A 470 -28.59 48.92 78.67
CA LYS A 470 -29.38 49.86 77.85
C LYS A 470 -30.20 49.14 76.78
N CYS A 471 -31.48 49.53 76.69
CA CYS A 471 -32.46 48.96 75.78
C CYS A 471 -32.89 49.98 74.70
N LEU A 472 -33.41 49.43 73.59
CA LEU A 472 -34.46 49.98 72.70
C LEU A 472 -34.13 51.12 71.71
N GLY A 473 -34.74 50.97 70.52
CA GLY A 473 -34.80 51.92 69.41
C GLY A 473 -34.22 51.32 68.11
N GLY A 474 -34.96 51.04 67.03
CA GLY A 474 -36.41 51.15 66.78
C GLY A 474 -36.69 51.71 65.37
N VAL A 475 -37.62 51.08 64.65
CA VAL A 475 -38.25 51.51 63.37
C VAL A 475 -37.49 51.22 62.05
N SER A 476 -37.93 50.14 61.41
CA SER A 476 -38.43 50.02 60.02
C SER A 476 -37.80 50.82 58.85
N GLN A 477 -37.37 50.09 57.82
CA GLN A 477 -38.06 50.12 56.52
C GLN A 477 -37.82 48.84 55.71
N SER A 478 -38.79 48.49 54.89
CA SER A 478 -38.78 47.33 53.99
C SER A 478 -38.26 47.74 52.61
N ASP A 479 -37.20 47.10 52.13
CA ASP A 479 -36.86 47.07 50.71
C ASP A 479 -36.44 45.66 50.31
N VAL A 480 -37.31 44.98 49.57
CA VAL A 480 -37.07 43.65 49.00
C VAL A 480 -36.38 43.84 47.66
N VAL A 481 -35.06 43.76 47.65
CA VAL A 481 -34.27 43.76 46.42
C VAL A 481 -34.43 42.40 45.73
N LYS A 482 -35.17 42.37 44.62
CA LYS A 482 -35.21 41.23 43.69
C LYS A 482 -33.80 40.98 43.11
N PRO A 483 -33.27 39.74 43.12
CA PRO A 483 -32.17 39.34 42.26
C PRO A 483 -32.58 39.41 40.77
N PRO A 484 -31.63 39.64 39.85
CA PRO A 484 -31.93 39.62 38.41
C PRO A 484 -32.26 38.20 37.95
N GLU A 485 -33.25 38.10 37.07
CA GLU A 485 -33.53 36.88 36.30
C GLU A 485 -32.33 36.61 35.37
N ILE A 486 -31.76 35.41 35.50
CA ILE A 486 -30.87 34.82 34.51
C ILE A 486 -31.66 33.63 33.97
N ASP A 487 -31.95 33.63 32.67
CA ASP A 487 -32.61 32.51 32.00
C ASP A 487 -31.73 31.26 32.12
N GLY A 488 -32.16 30.34 32.99
CA GLY A 488 -31.62 29.00 33.07
C GLY A 488 -32.28 28.12 32.02
N ASP A 489 -31.76 28.15 30.79
CA ASP A 489 -31.90 27.00 29.88
C ASP A 489 -30.97 25.89 30.40
N ASP A 490 -31.45 25.18 31.43
CA ASP A 490 -30.88 23.92 31.91
C ASP A 490 -31.08 22.84 30.85
N ASP A 491 -30.13 22.75 29.92
CA ASP A 491 -29.83 21.55 29.12
C ASP A 491 -28.37 21.12 29.41
N GLU A 492 -28.00 21.04 30.70
CA GLU A 492 -26.77 20.33 31.11
C GLU A 492 -26.92 18.83 30.83
N ALA A 493 -26.42 18.41 29.67
CA ALA A 493 -26.06 17.02 29.46
C ALA A 493 -24.83 16.69 30.32
N GLU A 494 -25.07 16.16 31.53
CA GLU A 494 -24.03 15.54 32.35
C GLU A 494 -23.33 14.41 31.56
N ASP A 495 -22.10 14.66 31.11
CA ASP A 495 -21.18 13.61 30.68
C ASP A 495 -20.61 12.91 31.94
N ASP A 496 -21.40 11.96 32.48
CA ASP A 496 -20.99 11.10 33.61
C ASP A 496 -19.79 10.21 33.25
N ASP A 497 -18.79 10.20 34.14
CA ASP A 497 -17.51 9.52 33.97
C ASP A 497 -17.65 7.99 33.88
N GLY A 498 -17.58 7.45 32.65
CA GLY A 498 -17.00 6.13 32.40
C GLY A 498 -17.71 4.90 32.98
N ARG A 499 -18.99 4.98 33.37
CA ARG A 499 -19.76 3.83 33.87
C ARG A 499 -20.49 3.07 32.74
N PRO A 500 -20.54 1.73 32.77
CA PRO A 500 -21.29 0.95 31.78
C PRO A 500 -22.81 1.16 31.94
N ILE A 501 -23.44 1.64 30.87
CA ILE A 501 -24.86 2.04 30.83
C ILE A 501 -25.79 0.82 30.81
N ALA A 502 -26.89 0.88 31.56
CA ALA A 502 -27.92 -0.17 31.59
C ALA A 502 -28.71 -0.26 30.27
N LEU A 503 -29.17 -1.48 29.92
CA LEU A 503 -29.68 -1.80 28.58
C LEU A 503 -30.96 -1.04 28.20
N ASP A 504 -31.83 -0.73 29.17
CA ASP A 504 -33.05 0.07 28.90
C ASP A 504 -32.76 1.57 28.72
N GLU A 505 -31.71 2.11 29.36
CA GLU A 505 -31.26 3.48 29.15
C GLU A 505 -30.63 3.66 27.75
N MET A 506 -29.91 2.65 27.27
CA MET A 506 -29.43 2.61 25.88
C MET A 506 -30.59 2.60 24.87
N ARG A 507 -31.68 1.88 25.16
CA ARG A 507 -32.89 1.86 24.33
C ARG A 507 -33.58 3.22 24.30
N ARG A 508 -33.66 3.92 25.44
CA ARG A 508 -34.22 5.27 25.56
C ARG A 508 -33.45 6.28 24.69
N ARG A 509 -32.12 6.36 24.86
CA ARG A 509 -31.24 7.22 24.03
C ARG A 509 -31.33 6.88 22.54
N THR A 510 -31.47 5.60 22.18
CA THR A 510 -31.63 5.18 20.77
C THR A 510 -32.98 5.63 20.18
N ALA A 511 -34.06 5.56 20.94
CA ALA A 511 -35.37 6.04 20.52
C ALA A 511 -35.40 7.57 20.32
N GLU A 512 -34.77 8.33 21.23
CA GLU A 512 -34.62 9.79 21.12
C GLU A 512 -33.78 10.19 19.91
N MET A 513 -32.66 9.49 19.64
CA MET A 513 -31.86 9.70 18.42
C MET A 513 -32.66 9.43 17.14
N LEU A 514 -33.49 8.39 17.11
CA LEU A 514 -34.38 8.10 15.99
C LEU A 514 -35.43 9.21 15.80
N ALA A 515 -36.03 9.72 16.88
CA ALA A 515 -36.98 10.83 16.82
C ALA A 515 -36.32 12.14 16.31
N LYS A 516 -35.12 12.48 16.82
CA LYS A 516 -34.36 13.67 16.41
C LYS A 516 -33.94 13.58 14.93
N LYS A 517 -33.54 12.38 14.45
CA LYS A 517 -33.25 12.09 13.04
C LYS A 517 -34.48 12.21 12.12
N GLN A 518 -35.67 11.80 12.59
CA GLN A 518 -36.92 11.98 11.86
C GLN A 518 -37.40 13.44 11.80
N GLN A 519 -37.13 14.26 12.81
CA GLN A 519 -37.36 15.70 12.74
C GLN A 519 -36.40 16.38 11.76
N ALA A 520 -35.11 16.02 11.79
CA ALA A 520 -34.11 16.53 10.86
C ALA A 520 -34.44 16.22 9.39
N SER A 521 -34.90 15.00 9.08
CA SER A 521 -35.28 14.64 7.71
C SER A 521 -36.54 15.39 7.21
N LYS A 522 -37.53 15.63 8.09
CA LYS A 522 -38.69 16.49 7.77
C LYS A 522 -38.28 17.94 7.49
N LEU A 523 -37.33 18.49 8.24
CA LEU A 523 -36.78 19.83 8.00
C LEU A 523 -35.98 19.93 6.69
N ALA A 524 -35.20 18.90 6.36
CA ALA A 524 -34.49 18.82 5.09
C ALA A 524 -35.45 18.76 3.87
N SER A 525 -36.48 17.92 3.95
CA SER A 525 -37.55 17.84 2.93
C SER A 525 -38.23 19.19 2.69
N LYS A 526 -38.54 19.92 3.77
CA LYS A 526 -39.17 21.25 3.71
C LYS A 526 -38.28 22.34 3.11
N ARG A 527 -36.94 22.21 3.15
CA ARG A 527 -36.02 23.10 2.42
C ARG A 527 -35.99 22.81 0.92
N GLN A 528 -36.11 21.54 0.53
CA GLN A 528 -36.01 21.12 -0.87
C GLN A 528 -37.23 21.55 -1.71
N THR A 529 -38.42 21.66 -1.09
CA THR A 529 -39.63 22.15 -1.76
C THR A 529 -39.59 23.66 -2.05
N VAL A 530 -39.04 24.47 -1.14
CA VAL A 530 -38.90 25.93 -1.32
C VAL A 530 -37.93 26.28 -2.45
N SER A 531 -36.85 25.50 -2.60
CA SER A 531 -35.88 25.68 -3.70
C SER A 531 -36.51 25.55 -5.10
N ARG A 532 -37.50 24.66 -5.28
CA ARG A 532 -38.15 24.43 -6.58
C ARG A 532 -39.08 25.56 -7.03
N GLN A 533 -39.67 26.32 -6.11
CA GLN A 533 -40.56 27.44 -6.47
C GLN A 533 -39.80 28.71 -6.89
N GLY A 534 -38.52 28.87 -6.49
CA GLY A 534 -37.72 30.06 -6.79
C GLY A 534 -37.18 30.19 -8.23
N MET A 535 -37.16 29.11 -9.01
CA MET A 535 -36.54 29.10 -10.36
C MET A 535 -37.49 29.44 -11.52
N GLY A 536 -38.81 29.53 -11.29
CA GLY A 536 -39.80 29.61 -12.37
C GLY A 536 -40.04 30.97 -13.03
N ILE A 537 -39.34 32.05 -12.63
CA ILE A 537 -39.77 33.44 -12.94
C ILE A 537 -38.82 34.20 -13.90
N ARG A 538 -37.64 33.66 -14.28
CA ARG A 538 -36.59 34.44 -14.97
C ARG A 538 -36.38 34.19 -16.47
N THR A 539 -37.20 33.41 -17.15
CA THR A 539 -37.00 33.07 -18.59
C THR A 539 -38.17 33.48 -19.49
N ALA A 540 -38.55 34.76 -19.46
CA ALA A 540 -39.52 35.32 -20.41
C ALA A 540 -39.33 36.85 -20.60
N SER A 541 -38.29 37.27 -21.32
CA SER A 541 -38.20 38.60 -21.96
C SER A 541 -36.89 38.81 -22.72
N LYS A 542 -36.90 38.56 -24.04
CA LYS A 542 -36.18 39.32 -25.09
C LYS A 542 -36.31 38.60 -26.45
N SER A 543 -37.33 38.99 -27.21
CA SER A 543 -37.51 38.64 -28.62
C SER A 543 -38.40 39.69 -29.29
N SER A 544 -37.80 40.80 -29.69
CA SER A 544 -38.28 41.82 -30.62
C SER A 544 -37.08 42.61 -31.10
#